data_AF-A0A6S6T6H7-F1
#
_entry.id   AF-A0A6S6T6H7-F1
#
_cell.length_a   1.000
_cell.length_b   1.000
_cell.length_c   1.000
_cell.angle_alpha   90.00
_cell.angle_beta   90.00
_cell.angle_gamma   90.00
#
_symmetry.space_group_name_H-M   'P 1'
#
loop_
_entity.id
_entity.type
_entity.pdbx_description
1 polymer ?
#
loop_
_entity_poly.entity_id
_entity_poly.type
_entity_poly.pdbx_seq_one_letter_code
_entity_poly.pdbx_strand_id
1 'polypeptide(L)'
;MEEKEIHLVKRVSKELGLTYKELGEQIGYTEGNLKKAVHDNRTTEQLKKAIELYLKTLKLEKTINETEEMKKQVRTFMKFISE
;
A
#
# COMPACT_ATOMS: atom_id res chain seq x y z
N MET A 1 -30.96 2.82 3.14
CA MET A 1 -29.92 2.54 4.17
C MET A 1 -28.72 3.36 3.75
N GLU A 2 -28.33 4.39 4.50
CA GLU A 2 -27.14 5.18 4.17
C GLU A 2 -25.91 4.28 4.26
N GLU A 3 -25.16 4.18 3.16
CA GLU A 3 -23.85 3.54 3.15
C GLU A 3 -22.93 4.32 4.08
N LYS A 4 -22.60 3.74 5.24
CA LYS A 4 -21.58 4.31 6.12
C LYS A 4 -20.25 4.30 5.37
N GLU A 5 -19.75 5.48 5.05
CA GLU A 5 -18.43 5.66 4.45
C GLU A 5 -17.37 4.94 5.30
N ILE A 6 -16.66 3.98 4.70
CA ILE A 6 -15.65 3.18 5.40
C ILE A 6 -14.43 4.06 5.66
N HIS A 7 -14.05 4.21 6.93
CA HIS A 7 -12.87 4.98 7.33
C HIS A 7 -11.59 4.55 6.56
N LEU A 8 -10.76 5.51 6.16
CA LEU A 8 -9.57 5.30 5.33
C LEU A 8 -8.67 4.15 5.82
N VAL A 9 -8.33 4.15 7.11
CA VAL A 9 -7.50 3.12 7.74
C VAL A 9 -8.13 1.72 7.61
N LYS A 10 -9.44 1.59 7.84
CA LYS A 10 -10.17 0.31 7.71
C LYS A 10 -10.07 -0.23 6.28
N ARG A 11 -10.29 0.66 5.32
CA ARG A 11 -10.25 0.33 3.90
C ARG A 11 -8.85 -0.15 3.49
N VAL A 12 -7.82 0.63 3.80
CA VAL A 12 -6.43 0.32 3.40
C VAL A 12 -5.90 -0.93 4.08
N SER A 13 -6.13 -1.11 5.39
CA SER A 13 -5.76 -2.34 6.09
C SER A 13 -6.40 -3.58 5.46
N LYS A 14 -7.68 -3.50 5.07
CA LYS A 14 -8.36 -4.61 4.40
C LYS A 14 -7.83 -4.86 2.98
N GLU A 15 -7.61 -3.80 2.20
CA GLU A 15 -7.09 -3.89 0.83
C GLU A 15 -5.69 -4.51 0.79
N LEU A 16 -4.84 -4.19 1.76
CA LEU A 16 -3.47 -4.70 1.85
C LEU A 16 -3.35 -6.01 2.64
N GLY A 17 -4.43 -6.49 3.26
CA GLY A 17 -4.40 -7.67 4.14
C GLY A 17 -3.57 -7.47 5.41
N LEU A 18 -3.43 -6.22 5.88
CA LEU A 18 -2.63 -5.84 7.04
C LEU A 18 -3.51 -5.59 8.26
N THR A 19 -3.03 -5.98 9.43
CA THR A 19 -3.55 -5.51 10.71
C THR A 19 -3.27 -4.01 10.88
N TYR A 20 -3.94 -3.35 11.82
CA TYR A 20 -3.64 -1.95 12.15
C TYR A 20 -2.23 -1.80 12.72
N LYS A 21 -1.72 -2.81 13.41
CA LYS A 21 -0.35 -2.80 13.93
C LYS A 21 0.65 -2.76 12.78
N GLU A 22 0.52 -3.67 11.82
CA GLU A 22 1.41 -3.75 10.66
C GLU A 22 1.31 -2.51 9.78
N LEU A 23 0.10 -2.03 9.48
CA LEU A 23 -0.07 -0.77 8.73
C LEU A 23 0.60 0.39 9.46
N GLY A 24 0.42 0.47 10.79
CA GLY A 24 1.04 1.49 11.63
C GLY A 24 2.56 1.48 11.55
N GLU A 25 3.17 0.29 11.65
CA GLU A 25 4.63 0.11 11.54
C GLU A 25 5.17 0.63 10.19
N GLN A 26 4.43 0.39 9.10
CA GLN A 26 4.83 0.85 7.76
C GLN A 26 4.74 2.37 7.58
N ILE A 27 3.79 3.04 8.24
CA ILE A 27 3.53 4.47 8.07
C ILE A 27 4.03 5.34 9.23
N GLY A 28 4.69 4.74 10.23
CA GLY A 28 5.25 5.44 11.39
C GLY A 28 4.21 5.83 12.46
N TYR A 29 3.17 5.02 12.64
CA TYR A 29 2.10 5.23 13.63
C TYR A 29 1.95 4.00 14.54
N THR A 30 1.49 4.21 15.78
CA THR A 30 1.13 3.08 16.64
C THR A 30 -0.26 2.55 16.30
N GLU A 31 -0.51 1.27 16.62
CA GLU A 31 -1.85 0.67 16.51
C GLU A 31 -2.92 1.49 17.25
N GLY A 32 -2.57 2.05 18.42
CA GLY A 32 -3.45 2.91 19.21
C GLY A 32 -3.85 4.20 18.49
N ASN A 33 -2.92 4.84 17.77
CA ASN A 33 -3.24 6.02 16.97
C ASN A 33 -4.26 5.69 15.86
N LEU A 34 -4.10 4.55 15.20
CA LEU A 34 -4.98 4.11 14.12
C LEU A 34 -6.36 3.68 14.62
N LYS A 35 -6.43 2.95 15.74
CA LYS A 35 -7.70 2.62 16.41
C LYS A 35 -8.46 3.87 16.80
N LYS A 36 -7.76 4.87 17.37
CA LYS A 36 -8.38 6.14 17.74
C LYS A 36 -8.92 6.91 16.54
N ALA A 37 -8.14 7.01 15.45
CA ALA A 37 -8.61 7.66 14.21
C ALA A 37 -9.90 7.02 13.68
N VAL A 38 -9.94 5.68 13.66
CA VAL A 38 -11.11 4.89 13.24
C VAL A 38 -12.29 5.06 14.18
N HIS A 39 -12.06 5.05 15.50
CA HIS A 39 -13.10 5.22 16.52
C HIS A 39 -13.72 6.62 16.45
N ASP A 40 -12.88 7.65 16.36
CA ASP A 40 -13.30 9.06 16.31
C ASP A 40 -13.84 9.45 14.92
N ASN A 41 -13.77 8.53 13.95
CA ASN A 41 -14.08 8.74 12.53
C ASN A 41 -13.40 10.01 11.97
N ARG A 42 -12.15 10.24 12.37
CA ARG A 42 -11.36 11.41 12.02
C ARG A 42 -10.00 10.97 11.51
N THR A 43 -9.69 11.35 10.28
CA THR A 43 -8.35 11.20 9.70
C THR A 43 -7.68 12.56 9.65
N THR A 44 -6.51 12.69 10.25
CA THR A 44 -5.69 13.90 10.12
C THR A 44 -5.02 13.95 8.74
N GLU A 45 -4.71 15.14 8.24
CA GLU A 45 -4.00 15.27 6.95
C GLU A 45 -2.62 14.58 6.97
N GLN A 46 -1.95 14.55 8.13
CA GLN A 46 -0.68 13.83 8.30
C GLN A 46 -0.86 12.32 8.11
N LEU A 47 -1.90 11.73 8.71
CA LEU A 47 -2.19 10.30 8.58
C LEU A 47 -2.59 9.96 7.13
N LYS A 48 -3.43 10.80 6.52
CA LYS A 48 -3.82 10.66 5.11
C LYS A 48 -2.61 10.67 4.20
N LYS A 49 -1.68 11.61 4.41
CA LYS A 49 -0.47 11.72 3.58
C LYS A 49 0.48 10.56 3.79
N ALA A 50 0.64 10.09 5.02
CA ALA A 50 1.48 8.93 5.33
C ALA A 50 0.96 7.67 4.60
N ILE A 51 -0.36 7.44 4.63
CA ILE A 51 -1.00 6.34 3.89
C ILE A 51 -0.84 6.50 2.37
N GLU A 52 -1.06 7.71 1.84
CA GLU A 52 -0.89 7.99 0.40
C GLU A 52 0.53 7.71 -0.09
N LEU A 53 1.54 8.15 0.67
CA LEU A 53 2.94 7.91 0.35
C LEU A 53 3.27 6.42 0.38
N TYR A 54 2.79 5.69 1.38
CA TYR A 54 3.00 4.25 1.46
C TYR A 54 2.39 3.50 0.28
N LEU A 55 1.14 3.80 -0.09
CA LEU A 55 0.50 3.20 -1.27
C LEU A 55 1.25 3.54 -2.57
N LYS A 56 1.79 4.75 -2.68
CA LYS A 56 2.62 5.15 -3.82
C LYS A 56 3.92 4.35 -3.86
N THR A 57 4.57 4.13 -2.72
CA THR A 57 5.78 3.30 -2.62
C THR A 57 5.49 1.88 -3.09
N LEU A 58 4.44 1.24 -2.58
CA LEU A 58 4.04 -0.11 -3.01
C LEU A 58 3.80 -0.20 -4.52
N LYS A 59 3.14 0.82 -5.09
CA LYS A 59 2.92 0.89 -6.54
C LYS A 59 4.24 1.03 -7.31
N LEU A 60 5.15 1.87 -6.84
CA LEU A 60 6.45 2.07 -7.49
C LEU A 60 7.31 0.80 -7.44
N GLU A 61 7.36 0.12 -6.30
CA GLU A 61 8.05 -1.16 -6.14
C GLU A 61 7.50 -2.22 -7.10
N LYS A 62 6.17 -2.31 -7.21
CA LYS A 62 5.51 -3.18 -8.19
C LYS A 62 5.93 -2.86 -9.62
N THR A 63 5.90 -1.58 -10.02
CA THR A 63 6.31 -1.17 -11.38
C THR A 63 7.78 -1.50 -11.66
N ILE A 64 8.67 -1.31 -10.68
CA ILE A 64 10.09 -1.67 -10.82
C ILE A 64 10.23 -3.17 -11.05
N ASN A 65 9.56 -3.99 -10.23
CA ASN A 65 9.62 -5.44 -10.35
C ASN A 65 9.08 -5.94 -11.71
N GLU A 66 7.95 -5.40 -12.17
CA GLU A 66 7.39 -5.72 -13.49
C GLU A 66 8.34 -5.32 -14.63
N THR A 67 9.00 -4.16 -14.50
CA THR A 67 9.97 -3.67 -15.49
C THR A 67 11.21 -4.56 -15.56
N GLU A 68 11.74 -4.98 -14.40
CA GLU A 68 12.91 -5.85 -14.35
C GLU A 68 12.60 -7.27 -14.85
N GLU A 69 11.42 -7.81 -14.55
CA GLU A 69 10.98 -9.09 -15.07
C GLU A 69 10.81 -9.03 -16.60
N MET A 70 10.22 -7.96 -17.13
CA MET A 70 10.13 -7.74 -18.58
C MET A 70 11.52 -7.68 -19.24
N LYS A 71 12.46 -6.93 -18.67
CA LYS A 71 13.85 -6.88 -19.16
C LYS A 71 14.51 -8.25 -19.15
N LYS A 72 14.25 -9.06 -18.13
CA LYS A 72 14.77 -10.43 -18.04
C LYS A 72 14.19 -11.32 -19.15
N GLN A 73 12.87 -11.27 -19.35
CA GLN A 73 12.20 -12.03 -20.41
C GLN A 73 12.72 -11.67 -21.81
N VAL A 74 12.87 -10.37 -22.10
CA VAL A 74 13.45 -9.90 -23.36
C VAL A 74 14.89 -10.40 -23.54
N ARG A 75 15.73 -10.32 -22.51
CA ARG A 75 17.10 -10.84 -22.57
C ARG A 75 17.15 -12.35 -22.80
N THR A 76 16.29 -13.12 -22.12
CA THR A 76 16.19 -14.57 -22.34
C THR A 76 15.76 -14.89 -23.77
N PHE A 77 14.78 -14.17 -24.30
CA PHE A 77 14.34 -14.33 -25.68
C PHE A 77 15.46 -14.01 -26.68
N MET A 78 16.20 -12.92 -26.46
CA MET A 78 17.34 -12.55 -27.31
C MET A 78 18.44 -13.62 -27.32
N LYS A 79 18.73 -14.26 -26.18
CA LYS A 79 19.69 -15.37 -26.13
C LYS A 79 19.21 -16.58 -26.93
N PHE A 80 17.94 -16.95 -26.76
CA PHE A 80 17.34 -18.09 -27.45
C PHE A 80 17.39 -17.96 -28.98
N ILE A 81 17.19 -16.75 -29.52
CA ILE A 81 17.25 -16.52 -30.98
C ILE A 81 18.67 -16.30 -31.53
N SER A 82 19.66 -16.12 -30.65
CA SER A 82 21.07 -15.95 -31.02
C SER A 82 21.88 -17.25 -31.00
N GLU A 83 21.28 -18.32 -30.47
CA GLU A 83 21.74 -19.71 -30.56
C GLU A 83 21.23 -20.36 -31.86
#